data_AF-A0A5B0M060-F1
#
_entry.id   AF-A0A5B0M060-F1
#
_cell.length_a   1.000
_cell.length_b   1.000
_cell.length_c   1.000
_cell.angle_alpha   90.00
_cell.angle_beta   90.00
_cell.angle_gamma   90.00
#
_symmetry.space_group_name_H-M   'P 1'
#
loop_
_entity.id
_entity.type
_entity.pdbx_description
1 polymer ?
#
loop_
_entity_poly.entity_id
_entity_poly.type
_entity_poly.pdbx_seq_one_letter_code
_entity_poly.pdbx_strand_id
1 'polypeptide(L)'
;MVDGFGVAQTEGVFRRCCEQTLRVLRENKRLIMTILDVLKQDPLQSWIVSKQEEKVKQGAKQDLESSGEEDEESWDQSMSDAPEQASRALASVDDKLSSNLSVETTVNQLILEATSVENLGSIFCGWSAFY
;
A
#
# COMPACT_ATOMS: atom_id res chain seq x y z
N MET A 1 -13.16 14.25 0.66
CA MET A 1 -13.72 13.25 -0.31
C MET A 1 -15.13 12.70 0.03
N VAL A 2 -15.36 12.16 1.25
CA VAL A 2 -16.61 11.44 1.62
C VAL A 2 -17.88 12.27 1.47
N ASP A 3 -17.80 13.58 1.71
CA ASP A 3 -18.92 14.52 1.54
C ASP A 3 -19.47 14.55 0.10
N GLY A 4 -18.62 14.28 -0.90
CA GLY A 4 -18.99 14.22 -2.31
C GLY A 4 -19.94 13.05 -2.67
N PHE A 5 -20.12 12.08 -1.77
CA PHE A 5 -21.07 10.98 -1.97
C PHE A 5 -22.50 11.33 -1.53
N GLY A 6 -22.72 12.52 -0.96
CA GLY A 6 -24.02 13.02 -0.52
C GLY A 6 -24.47 12.42 0.81
N VAL A 7 -25.79 12.44 1.05
CA VAL A 7 -26.40 12.08 2.35
C VAL A 7 -26.09 10.64 2.81
N ALA A 8 -25.85 9.73 1.86
CA ALA A 8 -25.54 8.34 2.16
C ALA A 8 -24.06 8.10 2.48
N GLN A 9 -23.20 9.11 2.33
CA GLN A 9 -21.75 9.00 2.54
C GLN A 9 -21.17 7.72 1.89
N THR A 10 -20.46 6.90 2.67
CA THR A 10 -19.87 5.63 2.21
C THR A 10 -20.88 4.47 2.09
N GLU A 11 -22.03 4.55 2.76
CA GLU A 11 -23.03 3.47 2.84
C GLU A 11 -23.88 3.30 1.57
N GLY A 12 -23.78 4.25 0.63
CA GLY A 12 -24.54 4.24 -0.61
C GLY A 12 -23.90 3.43 -1.74
N VAL A 13 -23.80 4.06 -2.91
CA VAL A 13 -23.24 3.45 -4.13
C VAL A 13 -21.78 3.03 -3.93
N PHE A 14 -21.02 3.81 -3.16
CA PHE A 14 -19.60 3.55 -2.88
C PHE A 14 -19.37 2.13 -2.33
N ARG A 15 -19.97 1.79 -1.18
CA ARG A 15 -19.83 0.45 -0.57
C ARG A 15 -20.19 -0.67 -1.54
N ARG A 16 -21.32 -0.56 -2.24
CA ARG A 16 -21.79 -1.60 -3.19
C ARG A 16 -20.82 -1.77 -4.36
N CYS A 17 -20.26 -0.69 -4.89
CA CYS A 17 -19.25 -0.73 -5.93
C CYS A 17 -17.94 -1.37 -5.43
N CYS A 18 -17.50 -1.04 -4.22
CA CYS A 18 -16.32 -1.64 -3.59
C CYS A 18 -16.50 -3.15 -3.38
N GLU A 19 -17.66 -3.59 -2.87
CA GLU A 19 -17.99 -5.01 -2.70
C GLU A 19 -17.97 -5.76 -4.03
N GLN A 20 -18.62 -5.23 -5.07
CA GLN A 20 -18.64 -5.89 -6.37
C GLN A 20 -17.24 -5.95 -7.00
N THR A 21 -16.45 -4.88 -6.85
CA THR A 21 -15.07 -4.85 -7.36
C THR A 21 -14.21 -5.88 -6.63
N LEU A 22 -14.26 -5.93 -5.29
CA LEU A 22 -13.49 -6.88 -4.50
C LEU A 22 -13.89 -8.33 -4.79
N ARG A 23 -15.18 -8.59 -5.03
CA ARG A 23 -15.67 -9.91 -5.48
C ARG A 23 -15.00 -10.33 -6.78
N VAL A 24 -15.01 -9.48 -7.80
CA VAL A 24 -14.36 -9.77 -9.10
C VAL A 24 -12.85 -9.97 -8.95
N LEU A 25 -12.18 -9.17 -8.11
CA LEU A 25 -10.75 -9.33 -7.85
C LEU A 25 -10.42 -10.68 -7.18
N ARG A 26 -11.22 -11.10 -6.18
CA ARG A 26 -11.06 -12.40 -5.51
C ARG A 26 -11.34 -13.57 -6.45
N GLU A 27 -12.38 -13.48 -7.29
CA GLU A 27 -12.68 -14.48 -8.33
C GLU A 27 -11.52 -14.65 -9.32
N ASN A 28 -10.83 -13.55 -9.64
CA ASN A 28 -9.71 -13.53 -10.59
C ASN A 28 -8.32 -13.50 -9.92
N LYS A 29 -8.22 -13.89 -8.64
CA LYS A 29 -6.97 -13.88 -7.86
C LYS A 29 -5.80 -14.53 -8.60
N ARG A 30 -6.03 -15.68 -9.24
CA ARG A 30 -5.00 -16.42 -9.99
C ARG A 30 -4.37 -15.59 -11.11
N LEU A 31 -5.17 -14.82 -11.84
CA LEU A 31 -4.68 -13.96 -12.93
C LEU A 31 -3.82 -12.84 -12.37
N ILE A 32 -4.28 -12.20 -11.29
CA ILE A 32 -3.52 -11.14 -10.61
C ILE A 32 -2.17 -11.66 -10.13
N MET A 33 -2.14 -12.84 -9.50
CA MET A 33 -0.87 -13.45 -9.06
C MET A 33 0.06 -13.79 -10.21
N THR A 34 -0.48 -14.27 -11.32
CA THR A 34 0.34 -14.55 -12.52
C THR A 34 1.01 -13.26 -13.03
N ILE A 35 0.31 -12.13 -13.02
CA ILE A 35 0.88 -10.83 -13.41
C ILE A 35 1.96 -10.40 -12.43
N LEU A 36 1.72 -10.54 -11.12
CA LEU A 36 2.71 -10.19 -10.08
C LEU A 36 3.95 -11.09 -10.13
N ASP A 37 3.78 -12.37 -10.44
CA ASP A 37 4.90 -13.30 -10.65
C ASP A 37 5.78 -12.83 -11.81
N VAL A 38 5.19 -12.38 -12.92
CA VAL A 38 5.93 -11.79 -14.04
C VAL A 38 6.69 -10.54 -13.61
N LEU A 39 6.06 -9.64 -12.84
CA LEU A 39 6.72 -8.43 -12.33
C LEU A 39 7.85 -8.75 -11.35
N LYS A 40 7.76 -9.85 -10.60
CA LYS A 40 8.84 -10.32 -9.71
C LYS A 40 10.10 -10.71 -10.49
N GLN A 41 9.96 -11.15 -11.74
CA GLN A 41 11.10 -11.52 -12.59
C GLN A 41 11.72 -10.34 -13.35
N ASP A 42 11.13 -9.13 -13.29
CA ASP A 42 11.69 -7.96 -13.96
C ASP A 42 12.97 -7.48 -13.22
N PRO A 43 14.16 -7.53 -13.87
CA PRO A 43 15.42 -7.15 -13.23
C PRO A 43 15.55 -5.64 -12.98
N LEU A 44 14.71 -4.80 -13.59
CA LEU A 44 14.71 -3.35 -13.35
C LEU A 44 13.76 -2.94 -12.23
N GLN A 45 12.93 -3.86 -11.75
CA GLN A 45 11.98 -3.58 -10.68
C GLN A 45 12.68 -3.65 -9.32
N SER A 46 12.81 -2.50 -8.66
CA SER A 46 13.24 -2.45 -7.26
C SER A 46 12.06 -2.74 -6.33
N TRP A 47 12.20 -3.79 -5.51
CA TRP A 47 11.25 -4.15 -4.46
C TRP A 47 11.54 -3.48 -3.11
N ILE A 48 12.55 -2.62 -3.07
CA ILE A 48 13.01 -1.95 -1.87
C ILE A 48 12.86 -0.44 -2.06
N VAL A 49 12.24 0.19 -1.08
CA VAL A 49 12.25 1.65 -0.98
C VAL A 49 13.60 2.02 -0.39
N SER A 50 14.38 2.83 -1.11
CA SER A 50 15.67 3.26 -0.58
C SER A 50 15.46 4.16 0.65
N LYS A 51 16.30 4.01 1.67
CA LYS A 51 16.26 4.86 2.88
C LYS A 51 16.31 6.35 2.55
N GLN A 52 16.96 6.71 1.45
CA GLN A 52 17.03 8.07 0.95
C GLN A 52 15.67 8.55 0.41
N GLU A 53 14.96 7.72 -0.36
CA GLU A 53 13.59 8.02 -0.78
C GLU A 53 12.62 8.10 0.41
N GLU A 54 12.81 7.28 1.45
CA GLU A 54 12.00 7.34 2.67
C GLU A 54 12.17 8.68 3.39
N LYS A 55 13.42 9.12 3.60
CA LYS A 55 13.74 10.42 4.22
C LYS A 55 13.17 11.60 3.43
N VAL A 56 13.29 11.55 2.11
CA VAL A 56 12.75 12.60 1.21
C VAL A 56 11.22 12.64 1.26
N LYS A 57 10.56 11.48 1.26
CA LYS A 57 9.08 11.39 1.30
C LYS A 57 8.49 11.78 2.66
N GLN A 58 9.24 11.60 3.75
CA GLN A 58 8.84 12.01 5.11
C GLN A 58 9.10 13.50 5.40
N GLY A 59 9.52 14.28 4.41
CA GLY A 59 9.64 15.74 4.54
C GLY A 59 10.95 16.21 5.21
N ALA A 60 11.94 15.34 5.41
CA ALA A 60 13.26 15.71 5.89
C ALA A 60 14.08 16.38 4.77
N LYS A 61 13.68 17.61 4.40
CA LYS A 61 14.37 18.42 3.37
C LYS A 61 15.25 19.52 3.95
N GLN A 62 15.50 19.57 5.26
CA GLN A 62 16.22 20.69 5.89
C GLN A 62 17.63 20.41 6.44
N ASP A 63 18.10 19.16 6.52
CA ASP A 63 19.44 18.88 7.07
C ASP A 63 20.38 18.17 6.09
N LEU A 64 20.17 18.34 4.77
CA LEU A 64 20.98 17.70 3.73
C LEU A 64 22.23 18.52 3.37
N GLU A 65 22.99 18.98 4.37
CA GLU A 65 24.34 19.55 4.16
C GLU A 65 25.44 18.92 5.04
N SER A 66 25.15 17.83 5.77
CA SER A 66 26.21 17.17 6.55
C SER A 66 25.95 15.67 6.75
N SER A 67 26.33 14.86 5.77
CA SER A 67 27.11 13.63 6.00
C SER A 67 27.37 12.96 4.64
N GLY A 68 28.59 13.10 4.12
CA GLY A 68 28.99 12.61 2.79
C GLY A 68 29.63 11.21 2.81
N GLU A 69 29.53 10.47 3.90
CA GLU A 69 30.28 9.22 4.07
C GLU A 69 29.46 8.24 4.91
N GLU A 70 28.56 7.46 4.30
CA GLU A 70 27.94 6.23 4.85
C GLU A 70 26.81 5.78 3.91
N ASP A 71 27.08 5.14 2.76
CA ASP A 71 25.98 4.55 1.95
C ASP A 71 26.38 3.45 0.95
N GLU A 72 27.60 2.89 0.97
CA GLU A 72 27.88 1.72 0.10
C GLU A 72 27.46 0.38 0.74
N GLU A 73 27.67 0.19 2.04
CA GLU A 73 27.29 -1.05 2.75
C GLU A 73 25.76 -1.23 2.86
N SER A 74 25.01 -0.13 2.95
CA SER A 74 23.53 -0.17 3.05
C SER A 74 22.86 -0.52 1.72
N TRP A 75 23.54 -0.32 0.59
CA TRP A 75 23.02 -0.68 -0.74
C TRP A 75 23.24 -2.17 -1.04
N ASP A 76 24.38 -2.73 -0.62
CA ASP A 76 24.71 -4.14 -0.84
C ASP A 76 23.79 -5.10 -0.04
N GLN A 77 23.50 -4.76 1.22
CA GLN A 77 22.50 -5.48 2.05
C GLN A 77 21.06 -5.32 1.56
N SER A 78 20.72 -4.15 1.00
CA SER A 78 19.43 -3.94 0.36
C SER A 78 19.29 -4.89 -0.84
N MET A 79 20.32 -4.99 -1.68
CA MET A 79 20.23 -5.80 -2.90
C MET A 79 20.10 -7.32 -2.62
N SER A 80 20.66 -7.83 -1.51
CA SER A 80 20.47 -9.23 -1.09
C SER A 80 19.04 -9.55 -0.63
N ASP A 81 18.34 -8.56 -0.06
CA ASP A 81 17.00 -8.75 0.50
C ASP A 81 15.88 -8.53 -0.54
N ALA A 82 16.19 -7.96 -1.70
CA ALA A 82 15.24 -7.66 -2.76
C ALA A 82 14.33 -8.85 -3.19
N PRO A 83 14.86 -10.06 -3.45
CA PRO A 83 14.01 -11.20 -3.83
C PRO A 83 13.11 -11.68 -2.67
N GLU A 84 13.57 -11.52 -1.43
CA GLU A 84 12.78 -11.86 -0.25
C GLU A 84 11.65 -10.83 -0.05
N GLN A 85 11.95 -9.54 -0.19
CA GLN A 85 10.99 -8.44 -0.14
C GLN A 85 9.90 -8.59 -1.20
N ALA A 86 10.28 -8.94 -2.44
CA ALA A 86 9.32 -9.25 -3.51
C ALA A 86 8.38 -10.40 -3.09
N SER A 87 8.94 -11.47 -2.53
CA SER A 87 8.17 -12.63 -2.09
C SER A 87 7.22 -12.29 -0.93
N ARG A 88 7.66 -11.47 0.03
CA ARG A 88 6.83 -10.96 1.13
C ARG A 88 5.70 -10.06 0.62
N ALA A 89 5.99 -9.17 -0.33
CA ALA A 89 4.99 -8.30 -0.95
C ALA A 89 3.90 -9.13 -1.66
N LEU A 90 4.29 -10.13 -2.47
CA LEU A 90 3.34 -11.03 -3.13
C LEU A 90 2.51 -11.84 -2.12
N ALA A 91 3.13 -12.35 -1.05
CA ALA A 91 2.40 -13.04 0.02
C ALA A 91 1.36 -12.13 0.70
N SER A 92 1.67 -10.85 0.89
CA SER A 92 0.71 -9.89 1.43
C SER A 92 -0.48 -9.64 0.49
N VAL A 93 -0.25 -9.62 -0.82
CA VAL A 93 -1.34 -9.52 -1.81
C VAL A 93 -2.17 -10.79 -1.83
N ASP A 94 -1.54 -11.96 -1.65
CA ASP A 94 -2.23 -13.25 -1.56
C ASP A 94 -3.23 -13.28 -0.41
N ASP A 95 -2.77 -12.81 0.75
CA ASP A 95 -3.57 -12.74 1.96
C ASP A 95 -4.70 -11.70 1.83
N LYS A 96 -4.42 -10.51 1.28
CA LYS A 96 -5.43 -9.47 1.00
C LYS A 96 -6.53 -9.95 0.04
N LEU A 97 -6.18 -10.79 -0.94
CA LEU A 97 -7.13 -11.39 -1.88
C LEU A 97 -7.69 -12.74 -1.41
N SER A 98 -7.38 -13.17 -0.18
CA SER A 98 -7.93 -14.40 0.37
C SER A 98 -9.44 -14.30 0.58
N SER A 99 -10.12 -15.44 0.52
CA SER A 99 -11.57 -15.57 0.74
C SER A 99 -11.90 -16.07 2.15
N ASN A 100 -11.01 -15.84 3.12
CA ASN A 100 -11.18 -16.26 4.51
C ASN A 100 -12.32 -15.50 5.22
N LEU A 101 -12.56 -14.25 4.80
CA LEU A 101 -13.57 -13.35 5.32
C LEU A 101 -14.54 -12.95 4.21
N SER A 102 -15.81 -12.69 4.55
CA SER A 102 -16.80 -12.24 3.56
C SER A 102 -16.37 -10.92 2.93
N VAL A 103 -16.77 -10.71 1.67
CA VAL A 103 -16.44 -9.50 0.90
C VAL A 103 -16.98 -8.26 1.63
N GLU A 104 -18.21 -8.36 2.13
CA GLU A 104 -18.92 -7.30 2.85
C GLU A 104 -18.18 -6.93 4.14
N THR A 105 -17.67 -7.92 4.87
CA THR A 105 -16.94 -7.69 6.13
C THR A 105 -15.58 -7.08 5.86
N THR A 106 -14.84 -7.59 4.86
CA THR A 106 -13.55 -7.01 4.46
C THR A 106 -13.71 -5.57 4.01
N VAL A 107 -14.69 -5.26 3.16
CA VAL A 107 -14.97 -3.88 2.72
C VAL A 107 -15.33 -3.00 3.91
N ASN A 108 -16.16 -3.50 4.83
CA ASN A 108 -16.52 -2.74 6.02
C ASN A 108 -15.31 -2.40 6.90
N GLN A 109 -14.43 -3.38 7.14
CA GLN A 109 -13.20 -3.16 7.91
C GLN A 109 -12.30 -2.11 7.25
N LEU A 110 -12.10 -2.20 5.93
CA LEU A 110 -11.29 -1.23 5.19
C LEU A 110 -11.88 0.18 5.23
N ILE A 111 -13.21 0.32 5.14
CA ILE A 111 -13.87 1.62 5.26
C ILE A 111 -13.66 2.21 6.67
N LEU A 112 -13.82 1.40 7.72
CA LEU A 112 -13.63 1.85 9.10
C LEU A 112 -12.18 2.24 9.37
N GLU A 113 -11.22 1.46 8.87
CA GLU A 113 -9.80 1.75 9.01
C GLU A 113 -9.40 3.04 8.28
N ALA A 114 -9.89 3.22 7.05
CA ALA A 114 -9.61 4.39 6.21
C ALA A 114 -10.29 5.68 6.69
N THR A 115 -11.35 5.58 7.51
CA THR A 115 -12.08 6.74 8.05
C THR A 115 -11.77 6.98 9.54
N SER A 116 -10.96 6.13 10.16
CA SER A 116 -10.57 6.28 11.57
C SER A 116 -9.73 7.53 11.79
N VAL A 117 -10.20 8.40 12.69
CA VAL A 117 -9.50 9.65 13.05
C VAL A 117 -8.15 9.37 13.70
N GLU A 118 -8.02 8.28 14.45
CA GLU A 118 -6.75 7.90 15.10
C GLU A 118 -5.70 7.51 14.06
N ASN A 119 -6.09 6.70 13.07
CA ASN A 119 -5.21 6.32 11.97
C ASN A 119 -4.82 7.55 11.15
N LEU A 120 -5.81 8.36 10.77
CA LEU A 120 -5.61 9.55 9.95
C LEU A 120 -4.77 10.63 10.67
N GLY A 121 -4.91 10.78 11.98
CA GLY A 121 -4.12 11.71 12.80
C GLY A 121 -2.64 11.34 12.91
N SER A 122 -2.28 10.08 12.60
CA SER A 122 -0.89 9.60 12.61
C SER A 122 -0.17 9.70 11.26
N ILE A 123 -0.90 10.05 10.19
CA ILE A 123 -0.33 10.12 8.83
C ILE A 123 0.54 11.37 8.66
N PHE A 124 1.54 11.29 7.78
CA PHE A 124 2.36 12.42 7.35
C PHE A 124 1.51 13.66 7.01
N CYS A 125 1.84 14.82 7.60
CA CYS A 125 1.04 16.03 7.51
C CYS A 125 0.81 16.54 6.08
N GLY A 126 1.73 16.27 5.15
CA GLY A 126 1.60 16.64 3.74
C GLY A 126 0.54 15.84 2.96
N TRP A 127 0.02 14.75 3.52
CA TRP A 127 -1.08 13.98 2.94
C TRP A 127 -2.44 14.70 3.08
N SER A 128 -2.53 15.71 3.96
CA SER A 128 -3.73 16.53 4.17
C SER A 128 -4.99 15.71 4.48
N ALA A 129 -4.96 14.95 5.59
CA ALA A 129 -6.06 14.09 6.04
C ALA A 129 -7.39 14.82 6.35
N PHE A 130 -7.40 16.16 6.30
CA PHE A 130 -8.55 17.00 6.60
C PHE A 130 -9.38 17.41 5.36
N TYR A 131 -8.99 16.99 4.15
CA TYR A 131 -9.63 17.34 2.86
C TYR A 131 -10.35 16.15 2.17
#